data_AF-A0A3M1X4F7-F1
#
_entry.id   AF-A0A3M1X4F7-F1
#
_cell.length_a   1.000
_cell.length_b   1.000
_cell.length_c   1.000
_cell.angle_alpha   90.00
_cell.angle_beta   90.00
_cell.angle_gamma   90.00
#
_symmetry.space_group_name_H-M   'P 1'
#
loop_
_entity.id
_entity.type
_entity.pdbx_description
1 polymer ?
#
loop_
_entity_poly.entity_id
_entity_poly.type
_entity_poly.pdbx_seq_one_letter_code
_entity_poly.pdbx_strand_id
1 'polypeptide(L)'
;WLGGEREEEGEREKGLALLKEKGCLGCHSIDGSKKIGPTLKGMFGSERIVVRGGEETTVTADEGYIRRALLSPSSEIVKGFPPIMPSQEGRLTDEEIEEILEFLKTLK
;
A
#
# COMPACT_ATOMS: atom_id res chain seq x y z
N TRP A 1 8.39 -29.80 8.25
CA TRP A 1 8.21 -28.35 8.42
C TRP A 1 9.09 -27.64 7.40
N LEU A 2 8.61 -27.47 6.15
CA LEU A 2 9.30 -26.77 5.03
C LEU A 2 8.27 -26.08 4.10
N GLY A 3 7.08 -25.77 4.64
CA GLY A 3 5.95 -25.22 3.87
C GLY A 3 5.93 -23.70 3.85
N GLY A 4 6.08 -23.05 5.02
CA GLY A 4 5.88 -21.61 5.17
C GLY A 4 6.84 -20.73 4.37
N GLU A 5 8.13 -21.08 4.29
CA GLU A 5 9.11 -20.21 3.60
C GLU A 5 8.89 -20.13 2.08
N ARG A 6 8.45 -21.21 1.44
CA ARG A 6 8.14 -21.23 -0.01
C ARG A 6 6.81 -20.57 -0.33
N GLU A 7 5.87 -20.62 0.61
CA GLU A 7 4.56 -19.98 0.49
C GLU A 7 4.70 -18.46 0.64
N GLU A 8 5.44 -18.00 1.67
CA GLU A 8 5.80 -16.59 1.84
C GLU A 8 6.63 -16.03 0.67
N GLU A 9 7.55 -16.81 0.09
CA GLU A 9 8.33 -16.38 -1.08
C GLU A 9 7.43 -16.22 -2.33
N GLY A 10 6.51 -17.16 -2.56
CA GLY A 10 5.55 -17.09 -3.66
C GLY A 10 4.54 -15.94 -3.53
N GLU A 11 4.04 -15.68 -2.32
CA GLU A 11 3.18 -14.52 -2.02
C GLU A 11 3.92 -13.19 -2.23
N ARG A 12 5.19 -13.12 -1.80
CA ARG A 12 6.03 -11.94 -2.02
C ARG A 12 6.22 -11.63 -3.51
N GLU A 13 6.45 -12.65 -4.33
CA GLU A 13 6.64 -12.49 -5.77
C GLU A 13 5.37 -11.97 -6.46
N LYS A 14 4.19 -12.49 -6.09
CA LYS A 14 2.91 -12.07 -6.68
C LYS A 14 2.55 -10.63 -6.35
N GLY A 15 2.57 -10.24 -5.08
CA GLY A 15 2.23 -8.87 -4.68
C GLY A 15 3.21 -7.84 -5.25
N LEU A 16 4.50 -8.17 -5.31
CA LEU A 16 5.49 -7.33 -5.98
C LEU A 16 5.22 -7.19 -7.49
N ALA A 17 4.87 -8.28 -8.17
CA ALA A 17 4.52 -8.26 -9.59
C ALA A 17 3.30 -7.37 -9.85
N LEU A 18 2.26 -7.46 -9.02
CA LEU A 18 1.07 -6.61 -9.11
C LEU A 18 1.41 -5.12 -8.92
N LEU A 19 2.20 -4.76 -7.90
CA LEU A 19 2.61 -3.37 -7.69
C LEU A 19 3.41 -2.81 -8.89
N LYS A 20 4.17 -3.66 -9.58
CA LYS A 20 4.90 -3.27 -10.79
C LYS A 20 3.97 -3.12 -11.99
N GLU A 21 3.10 -4.10 -12.24
CA GLU A 21 2.17 -4.13 -13.36
C GLU A 21 1.18 -2.96 -13.31
N LYS A 22 0.65 -2.67 -12.12
CA LYS A 22 -0.33 -1.60 -11.88
C LYS A 22 0.35 -0.21 -11.72
N GLY A 23 1.67 -0.13 -11.88
CA GLY A 23 2.44 1.11 -11.91
C GLY A 23 2.69 1.77 -10.55
N CYS A 24 2.36 1.11 -9.44
CA CYS A 24 2.51 1.65 -8.09
C CYS A 24 3.95 2.08 -7.78
N LEU A 25 4.93 1.28 -8.24
CA LEU A 25 6.36 1.53 -8.00
C LEU A 25 6.93 2.78 -8.70
N GLY A 26 6.17 3.36 -9.62
CA GLY A 26 6.49 4.67 -10.20
C GLY A 26 6.47 5.78 -9.14
N CYS A 27 5.50 5.73 -8.23
CA CYS A 27 5.29 6.75 -7.19
C CYS A 27 5.69 6.28 -5.79
N HIS A 28 5.68 4.98 -5.51
CA HIS A 28 5.95 4.43 -4.19
C HIS A 28 7.22 3.60 -4.18
N SER A 29 8.02 3.71 -3.12
CA SER A 29 9.24 2.94 -2.94
C SER A 29 9.00 1.78 -1.98
N ILE A 30 9.74 0.69 -2.15
CA ILE A 30 9.75 -0.46 -1.22
C ILE A 30 11.06 -0.53 -0.41
N ASP A 31 12.00 0.38 -0.66
CA ASP A 31 13.32 0.43 -0.02
C ASP A 31 13.46 1.59 0.99
N GLY A 32 12.45 2.45 1.09
CA GLY A 32 12.47 3.66 1.94
C GLY A 32 12.93 4.94 1.23
N SER A 33 13.36 4.86 -0.03
CA SER A 33 13.73 6.05 -0.81
C SER A 33 12.53 7.00 -0.99
N LYS A 34 12.79 8.30 -1.04
CA LYS A 34 11.73 9.30 -1.26
C LYS A 34 11.28 9.27 -2.72
N LYS A 35 9.97 9.25 -2.93
CA LYS A 35 9.31 9.39 -4.23
C LYS A 35 8.12 10.34 -4.10
N ILE A 36 7.32 10.44 -5.15
CA ILE A 36 6.14 11.30 -5.20
C ILE A 36 5.09 10.87 -4.17
N GLY A 37 4.97 9.57 -3.91
CA GLY A 37 4.16 8.98 -2.84
C GLY A 37 5.00 8.47 -1.67
N PRO A 38 4.36 8.12 -0.53
CA PRO A 38 5.04 7.56 0.63
C PRO A 38 5.66 6.20 0.31
N THR A 39 6.72 5.85 1.04
CA THR A 39 7.28 4.49 0.99
C THR A 39 6.29 3.46 1.55
N LEU A 40 6.23 2.30 0.88
CA LEU A 40 5.51 1.10 1.32
C LEU A 40 6.29 0.31 2.36
N LYS A 41 7.60 0.54 2.47
CA LYS A 41 8.46 -0.10 3.48
C LYS A 41 7.98 0.27 4.87
N GLY A 42 7.71 -0.74 5.70
CA GLY A 42 7.20 -0.57 7.06
C GLY A 42 5.82 0.08 7.10
N MET A 43 5.05 0.09 6.00
CA MET A 43 3.76 0.75 5.97
C MET A 43 2.73 0.00 6.80
N PHE A 44 2.62 -1.31 6.63
CA PHE A 44 1.59 -2.09 7.29
C PHE A 44 1.74 -2.03 8.83
N GLY A 45 0.69 -1.60 9.51
CA GLY A 45 0.66 -1.43 10.98
C GLY A 45 1.33 -0.17 11.50
N SER A 46 1.89 0.69 10.65
CA SER A 46 2.47 1.98 11.07
C SER A 46 1.39 3.03 11.33
N GLU A 47 1.67 4.00 12.21
CA GLU A 47 0.85 5.21 12.33
C GLU A 47 1.11 6.16 11.17
N ARG A 48 0.04 6.76 10.65
CA ARG A 48 0.07 7.75 9.58
C ARG A 48 -0.78 8.94 9.97
N ILE A 49 -0.25 10.14 9.75
CA ILE A 49 -1.06 11.36 9.81
C ILE A 49 -1.68 11.56 8.43
N VAL A 50 -3.00 11.61 8.36
CA VAL A 50 -3.77 11.85 7.14
C VAL A 50 -4.58 13.12 7.26
N VAL A 51 -4.83 13.77 6.14
CA VAL A 51 -5.72 14.93 6.02
C VAL A 51 -7.06 14.44 5.49
N ARG A 52 -8.13 14.64 6.26
CA ARG A 52 -9.51 14.34 5.89
C ARG A 52 -10.35 15.60 6.08
N GLY A 53 -10.96 16.11 5.02
CA GLY A 53 -11.79 17.33 5.11
C GLY A 53 -11.03 18.58 5.57
N GLY A 54 -9.70 18.60 5.44
CA GLY A 54 -8.83 19.69 5.91
C GLY A 54 -8.29 19.52 7.34
N GLU A 55 -8.71 18.48 8.06
CA GLU A 55 -8.26 18.19 9.41
C GLU A 55 -7.26 17.03 9.43
N GLU A 56 -6.26 17.11 10.31
CA GLU A 56 -5.27 16.06 10.50
C GLU A 56 -5.78 15.01 11.48
N THR A 57 -5.72 13.74 11.09
CA THR A 57 -6.06 12.59 11.94
C THR A 57 -4.92 11.58 11.90
N THR A 58 -4.64 10.95 13.05
CA THR A 58 -3.72 9.80 13.08
C THR A 58 -4.51 8.52 12.85
N VAL A 59 -4.07 7.70 11.89
CA VAL A 59 -4.67 6.40 11.56
C VAL A 59 -3.59 5.33 11.60
N THR A 60 -4.00 4.09 11.91
CA THR A 60 -3.14 2.92 11.70
C THR A 60 -3.27 2.47 10.25
N ALA A 61 -2.15 2.20 9.59
CA ALA A 61 -2.13 1.64 8.24
C ALA A 61 -2.42 0.13 8.26
N ASP A 62 -3.65 -0.21 8.67
CA ASP A 62 -4.22 -1.55 8.65
C ASP A 62 -4.78 -1.92 7.26
N GLU A 63 -5.32 -3.13 7.13
CA GLU A 63 -5.93 -3.62 5.89
C GLU A 63 -7.07 -2.70 5.41
N GLY A 64 -7.90 -2.21 6.33
CA GLY A 64 -9.01 -1.31 6.00
C GLY A 64 -8.52 0.02 5.45
N TYR A 65 -7.49 0.61 6.05
CA TYR A 65 -6.83 1.80 5.56
C TYR A 65 -6.22 1.58 4.18
N ILE A 66 -5.47 0.50 3.97
CA ILE A 66 -4.81 0.23 2.69
C ILE A 66 -5.85 0.01 1.59
N ARG A 67 -6.94 -0.73 1.86
CA ARG A 67 -8.06 -0.91 0.92
C ARG A 67 -8.69 0.44 0.55
N ARG A 68 -8.93 1.33 1.53
CA ARG A 68 -9.41 2.70 1.25
C ARG A 68 -8.39 3.53 0.47
N ALA A 69 -7.10 3.42 0.77
CA ALA A 69 -6.05 4.12 0.04
C ALA A 69 -5.98 3.69 -1.43
N LEU A 70 -6.24 2.41 -1.73
CA LEU A 70 -6.27 1.89 -3.11
C LEU A 70 -7.56 2.32 -3.85
N LEU A 71 -8.72 2.18 -3.22
CA LEU A 71 -10.03 2.37 -3.86
C LEU A 71 -10.51 3.83 -3.83
N SER A 72 -10.22 4.55 -2.76
CA SER A 72 -10.63 5.94 -2.51
C SER A 72 -9.48 6.81 -1.98
N PRO A 73 -8.33 6.91 -2.69
CA PRO A 73 -7.12 7.60 -2.22
C PRO A 73 -7.32 9.06 -1.85
N SER A 74 -8.28 9.75 -2.48
CA SER A 74 -8.58 11.17 -2.20
C SER A 74 -9.34 11.40 -0.89
N SER A 75 -9.85 10.34 -0.25
CA SER A 75 -10.58 10.45 1.02
C SER A 75 -9.66 10.67 2.23
N GLU A 76 -8.41 10.19 2.16
CA GLU A 76 -7.44 10.24 3.26
C GLU A 76 -6.03 10.47 2.69
N ILE A 77 -5.59 11.73 2.65
CA ILE A 77 -4.30 12.10 2.04
C ILE A 77 -3.21 12.06 3.11
N VAL A 78 -2.15 11.26 2.94
CA VAL A 78 -1.02 11.27 3.88
C VAL A 78 -0.40 12.66 3.95
N LYS A 79 -0.24 13.20 5.17
CA LYS A 79 0.34 14.52 5.41
C LYS A 79 1.69 14.67 4.72
N GLY A 80 1.85 15.76 3.98
CA GLY A 80 3.08 16.07 3.23
C GLY A 80 3.15 15.45 1.83
N PHE A 81 2.13 14.71 1.39
CA PHE A 81 2.04 14.16 0.04
C PHE A 81 0.90 14.81 -0.77
N PRO A 82 1.07 14.96 -2.09
CA PRO A 82 0.04 15.56 -2.93
C PRO A 82 -1.12 14.58 -3.21
N PRO A 83 -2.36 15.07 -3.42
CA PRO A 83 -3.54 14.25 -3.68
C PRO A 83 -3.60 13.77 -5.13
N ILE A 84 -2.60 13.00 -5.57
CA ILE A 84 -2.46 12.57 -6.96
C ILE A 84 -2.53 11.05 -7.14
N MET A 85 -2.62 10.28 -6.05
CA MET A 85 -2.69 8.82 -6.13
C MET A 85 -3.97 8.44 -6.90
N PRO A 86 -3.85 7.73 -8.04
CA PRO A 86 -5.01 7.36 -8.82
C PRO A 86 -5.80 6.25 -8.12
N SER A 87 -7.13 6.33 -8.17
CA SER A 87 -7.97 5.21 -7.71
C SER A 87 -7.70 3.95 -8.53
N GLN A 88 -7.68 2.82 -7.83
CA GLN A 88 -7.59 1.46 -8.37
C GLN A 88 -8.96 0.76 -8.44
N GLU A 89 -10.04 1.46 -8.14
CA GLU A 89 -11.40 0.95 -8.30
C GLU A 89 -11.64 0.51 -9.75
N GLY A 90 -12.10 -0.74 -9.93
CA GLY A 90 -12.27 -1.37 -11.24
C GLY A 90 -10.98 -1.73 -11.98
N ARG A 91 -9.79 -1.51 -11.37
CA ARG A 91 -8.47 -1.87 -11.93
C ARG A 91 -7.80 -3.01 -11.16
N LEU A 92 -8.16 -3.17 -9.90
CA LEU A 92 -7.77 -4.29 -9.04
C LEU A 92 -9.00 -5.14 -8.72
N THR A 93 -8.84 -6.46 -8.74
CA THR A 93 -9.81 -7.39 -8.14
C THR A 93 -9.59 -7.50 -6.63
N ASP A 94 -10.55 -8.07 -5.89
CA ASP A 94 -10.42 -8.27 -4.45
C ASP A 94 -9.27 -9.22 -4.11
N GLU A 95 -9.03 -10.24 -4.94
CA GLU A 95 -7.89 -11.16 -4.80
C GLU A 95 -6.55 -10.45 -5.06
N GLU A 96 -6.46 -9.59 -6.08
CA GLU A 96 -5.24 -8.80 -6.32
C GLU A 96 -4.95 -7.84 -5.16
N ILE A 97 -5.98 -7.26 -4.55
CA ILE A 97 -5.82 -6.41 -3.36
C ILE A 97 -5.27 -7.23 -2.18
N GLU A 98 -5.76 -8.46 -2.00
CA GLU A 98 -5.27 -9.34 -0.94
C GLU A 98 -3.80 -9.72 -1.14
N GLU A 99 -3.40 -10.08 -2.36
CA GLU A 99 -2.00 -10.39 -2.68
C GLU A 99 -1.08 -9.16 -2.46
N ILE A 100 -1.57 -7.93 -2.74
CA ILE A 100 -0.85 -6.70 -2.40
C ILE A 100 -0.73 -6.53 -0.88
N LEU A 101 -1.82 -6.74 -0.12
CA LEU A 101 -1.82 -6.63 1.34
C LEU A 101 -0.82 -7.58 1.99
N GLU A 102 -0.81 -8.85 1.57
CA GLU A 102 0.14 -9.84 2.07
C GLU A 102 1.57 -9.43 1.79
N PHE A 103 1.88 -8.97 0.58
CA PHE A 103 3.21 -8.44 0.28
C PHE A 103 3.59 -7.26 1.17
N LEU A 104 2.68 -6.29 1.40
CA LEU A 104 2.94 -5.14 2.27
C LEU A 104 3.23 -5.55 3.72
N LYS A 105 2.61 -6.62 4.24
CA LYS A 105 2.90 -7.16 5.57
C LYS A 105 4.34 -7.64 5.71
N THR A 106 4.95 -8.09 4.61
CA THR A 106 6.34 -8.55 4.57
C THR A 106 7.38 -7.43 4.51
N LEU A 107 7.00 -6.23 4.05
CA LEU A 107 7.91 -5.09 3.93
C LEU A 107 8.13 -4.41 5.29
N LYS A 108 9.17 -4.82 6.01
CA LYS A 108 9.58 -4.20 7.29
C LYS A 108 10.54 -3.02 7.11
#